data_AF-A0A1G2HXE8-F1
#
_entry.id   AF-A0A1G2HXE8-F1
#
_cell.length_a   1.000
_cell.length_b   1.000
_cell.length_c   1.000
_cell.angle_alpha   90.00
_cell.angle_beta   90.00
_cell.angle_gamma   90.00
#
_symmetry.space_group_name_H-M   'P 1'
#
loop_
_entity.id
_entity.type
_entity.pdbx_description
1 polymer ?
#
loop_
_entity_poly.entity_id
_entity_poly.type
_entity_poly.pdbx_seq_one_letter_code
_entity_poly.pdbx_strand_id
1 'polypeptide(L)'
;MNKKIVLLYTLAVLLTFPVISLAIVFSDPPAGASFNIPDFLSTLVTIVWWVFLMIVLILYMAAGILFLTAQGDQGQLDKAKKAVIWGTVGVFVGVLAFSIVSLMRNTFNLV
;
A
#
# COMPACT_ATOMS: atom_id res chain seq x y z
N MET A 1 -25.34 -1.78 9.59
CA MET A 1 -24.16 -2.66 9.48
C MET A 1 -24.36 -3.85 10.41
N ASN A 2 -24.54 -5.07 9.88
CA ASN A 2 -24.71 -6.24 10.74
C ASN A 2 -23.40 -6.51 11.48
N LYS A 3 -23.44 -6.52 12.82
CA LYS A 3 -22.25 -6.68 13.67
C LYS A 3 -21.44 -7.94 13.33
N LYS A 4 -22.10 -8.99 12.83
CA LYS A 4 -21.47 -10.25 12.37
C LYS A 4 -20.62 -10.08 11.10
N ILE A 5 -21.07 -9.23 10.17
CA ILE A 5 -20.33 -8.96 8.92
C ILE A 5 -19.05 -8.18 9.22
N VAL A 6 -19.15 -7.21 10.13
CA VAL A 6 -17.98 -6.43 10.57
C VAL A 6 -16.95 -7.33 11.25
N LEU A 7 -17.40 -8.24 12.13
CA LEU A 7 -16.54 -9.17 12.84
C LEU A 7 -15.81 -10.14 11.89
N LEU A 8 -16.51 -10.66 10.87
CA LEU A 8 -15.91 -11.55 9.87
C LEU A 8 -14.85 -10.85 9.03
N TYR A 9 -15.11 -9.60 8.59
CA TYR A 9 -14.12 -8.82 7.84
C TYR A 9 -12.88 -8.54 8.69
N THR A 10 -13.05 -8.13 9.95
CA THR A 10 -11.92 -7.89 10.85
C THR A 10 -11.11 -9.17 11.13
N LEU A 11 -11.77 -10.32 11.25
CA LEU A 11 -11.11 -11.60 11.47
C LEU A 11 -10.33 -12.06 10.24
N ALA A 12 -10.88 -11.86 9.04
CA ALA A 12 -10.18 -12.14 7.79
C ALA A 12 -8.91 -11.27 7.65
N VAL A 13 -9.00 -9.98 7.94
CA VAL A 13 -7.85 -9.06 7.93
C VAL A 13 -6.78 -9.51 8.94
N LEU A 14 -7.18 -9.89 10.16
CA LEU A 14 -6.28 -10.36 11.20
C LEU A 14 -5.53 -11.64 10.79
N LEU A 15 -6.21 -12.56 10.09
CA LEU A 15 -5.61 -13.81 9.59
C LEU A 15 -4.71 -13.61 8.37
N THR A 16 -4.94 -12.56 7.57
CA THR A 16 -4.04 -12.20 6.46
C THR A 16 -2.76 -11.50 6.94
N PHE A 17 -2.77 -10.90 8.12
CA PHE A 17 -1.61 -10.21 8.70
C PHE A 17 -0.35 -11.09 8.86
N PRO A 18 -0.41 -12.31 9.42
CA PRO A 18 0.77 -13.19 9.52
C PRO A 18 1.30 -13.66 8.16
N VAL A 19 0.45 -13.73 7.13
CA VAL A 19 0.88 -14.12 5.77
C VAL A 19 1.81 -13.07 5.16
N ILE A 20 1.55 -11.78 5.44
CA ILE A 20 2.41 -10.67 5.01
C ILE A 20 3.74 -10.71 5.80
N SER A 21 3.67 -11.05 7.09
CA SER A 21 4.86 -11.11 7.95
C SER A 21 5.79 -12.29 7.61
N LEU A 22 5.29 -13.35 7.00
CA LEU A 22 6.07 -14.53 6.58
C LEU A 22 6.59 -14.45 5.14
N ALA A 23 6.02 -13.59 4.29
CA ALA A 23 6.51 -13.36 2.93
C ALA A 23 7.74 -12.43 2.87
N ILE A 24 8.19 -11.94 4.03
CA ILE A 24 9.49 -11.28 4.13
C ILE A 24 10.56 -12.38 4.00
N VAL A 25 10.98 -12.65 2.77
CA VAL A 25 12.21 -13.40 2.50
C VAL A 25 13.35 -12.52 2.97
N PHE A 26 13.75 -12.69 4.23
CA PHE A 26 15.09 -12.33 4.65
C PHE A 26 16.00 -13.32 3.91
N SER A 27 16.66 -12.88 2.85
CA SER A 27 17.78 -13.62 2.29
C SER A 27 18.75 -13.81 3.44
N ASP A 28 18.82 -15.00 4.04
CA ASP A 28 19.75 -15.28 5.13
C ASP A 28 21.13 -14.88 4.63
N PRO A 29 21.77 -13.87 5.23
CA PRO A 29 23.10 -13.53 4.79
C PRO A 29 24.00 -14.71 5.24
N PRO A 30 24.84 -15.24 4.34
CA PRO A 30 25.51 -16.53 4.53
C PRO A 30 26.21 -16.60 5.89
N ALA A 31 26.10 -17.76 6.55
CA ALA A 31 26.56 -18.00 7.93
C ALA A 31 27.89 -17.28 8.22
N GLY A 32 27.81 -16.20 9.01
CA GLY A 32 28.91 -15.23 9.22
C GLY A 32 28.54 -13.75 9.00
N ALA A 33 27.29 -13.47 8.64
CA ALA A 33 26.86 -12.16 8.19
C ALA A 33 26.76 -11.05 9.25
N SER A 34 27.46 -9.96 8.95
CA SER A 34 27.26 -8.62 9.51
C SER A 34 25.82 -8.13 9.30
N PHE A 35 25.32 -7.34 10.26
CA PHE A 35 24.10 -6.54 10.07
C PHE A 35 24.32 -5.55 8.92
N ASN A 36 23.89 -5.93 7.72
CA ASN A 36 23.98 -5.07 6.55
C ASN A 36 22.77 -4.11 6.56
N ILE A 37 23.03 -2.86 6.93
CA ILE A 37 22.07 -1.75 6.80
C ILE A 37 21.41 -1.69 5.39
N PRO A 38 22.13 -1.98 4.28
CA PRO A 38 21.54 -2.16 2.95
C PRO A 38 20.32 -3.09 2.86
N ASP A 39 20.44 -4.30 3.40
CA ASP A 39 19.41 -5.35 3.27
C ASP A 39 18.18 -5.01 4.11
N PHE A 40 18.42 -4.46 5.30
CA PHE A 40 17.35 -3.93 6.14
C PHE A 40 16.60 -2.81 5.41
N LEU A 41 17.31 -1.83 4.84
CA LEU A 41 16.65 -0.73 4.12
C LEU A 41 15.86 -1.21 2.91
N SER A 42 16.40 -2.17 2.14
CA SER A 42 15.70 -2.77 0.99
C SER A 42 14.41 -3.49 1.41
N THR A 43 14.47 -4.24 2.50
CA THR A 43 13.32 -4.94 3.08
C THR A 43 12.24 -3.94 3.53
N LEU A 44 12.64 -2.89 4.23
CA LEU A 44 11.74 -1.85 4.74
C LEU A 44 11.05 -1.09 3.61
N VAL A 45 11.79 -0.71 2.57
CA VAL A 45 11.23 -0.05 1.37
C VAL A 45 10.20 -0.96 0.67
N THR A 46 10.51 -2.25 0.55
CA THR A 46 9.62 -3.23 -0.09
C THR A 46 8.30 -3.38 0.67
N ILE A 47 8.35 -3.47 2.01
CA ILE A 47 7.16 -3.56 2.85
C ILE A 47 6.29 -2.31 2.71
N VAL A 48 6.90 -1.12 2.79
CA VAL A 48 6.19 0.16 2.62
C VAL A 48 5.51 0.24 1.26
N TRP A 49 6.17 -0.24 0.20
CA TRP A 49 5.61 -0.26 -1.16
C TRP A 49 4.36 -1.15 -1.28
N TRP A 50 4.40 -2.36 -0.72
CA TRP A 50 3.25 -3.26 -0.71
C TRP A 50 2.07 -2.71 0.08
N VAL A 51 2.32 -2.10 1.25
CA VAL A 51 1.28 -1.48 2.07
C VAL A 51 0.66 -0.29 1.35
N PHE A 52 1.48 0.55 0.71
CA PHE A 52 0.99 1.68 -0.08
C PHE A 52 0.05 1.24 -1.21
N LEU A 53 0.45 0.22 -1.98
CA LEU A 53 -0.38 -0.31 -3.07
C LEU A 53 -1.72 -0.86 -2.58
N MET A 54 -1.74 -1.59 -1.47
CA MET A 54 -2.97 -2.11 -0.88
C MET A 54 -3.94 -1.00 -0.47
N ILE A 55 -3.44 0.05 0.17
CA ILE A 55 -4.27 1.19 0.60
C ILE A 55 -4.84 1.93 -0.63
N VAL A 56 -4.01 2.19 -1.63
CA VAL A 56 -4.43 2.88 -2.86
C VAL A 56 -5.53 2.10 -3.58
N LEU A 57 -5.38 0.76 -3.71
CA LEU A 57 -6.39 -0.09 -4.35
C LEU A 57 -7.74 -0.04 -3.63
N ILE A 58 -7.75 -0.11 -2.29
CA ILE A 58 -8.99 -0.09 -1.49
C ILE A 58 -9.70 1.27 -1.62
N LEU A 59 -8.95 2.37 -1.54
CA LEU A 59 -9.50 3.72 -1.67
C LEU A 59 -10.10 3.97 -3.07
N TYR A 60 -9.43 3.49 -4.12
CA TYR A 60 -9.95 3.57 -5.48
C TYR A 60 -11.22 2.75 -5.66
N MET A 61 -11.26 1.54 -5.11
CA MET A 61 -12.45 0.70 -5.15
C MET A 61 -13.65 1.37 -4.45
N ALA A 62 -13.42 1.98 -3.28
CA ALA A 62 -14.44 2.73 -2.57
C ALA A 62 -14.93 3.97 -3.35
N ALA A 63 -14.02 4.70 -4.00
CA ALA A 63 -14.37 5.83 -4.86
C ALA A 63 -15.21 5.40 -6.08
N GLY A 64 -14.89 4.25 -6.68
CA GLY A 64 -15.66 3.68 -7.79
C GLY A 64 -17.09 3.28 -7.41
N ILE A 65 -17.27 2.65 -6.24
CA ILE A 65 -18.61 2.30 -5.74
C ILE A 65 -19.41 3.57 -5.45
N LEU A 66 -18.81 4.58 -4.81
CA LEU A 66 -19.45 5.87 -4.54
C LEU A 66 -19.89 6.58 -5.82
N PHE A 67 -19.10 6.47 -6.89
CA PHE A 67 -19.44 7.03 -8.20
C PHE A 67 -20.65 6.33 -8.84
N LEU A 68 -20.74 5.00 -8.70
CA LEU A 68 -21.85 4.20 -9.24
C LEU A 68 -23.16 4.36 -8.46
N THR A 69 -23.09 4.59 -7.14
CA THR A 69 -24.28 4.74 -6.28
C THR A 69 -24.81 6.18 -6.20
N ALA A 70 -24.09 7.17 -6.70
CA ALA A 70 -24.48 8.59 -6.66
C ALA A 70 -25.63 8.97 -7.62
N GLN A 71 -26.57 8.06 -7.92
CA GLN A 71 -27.66 8.15 -8.92
C GLN A 71 -28.62 9.37 -8.75
N GLY A 72 -28.12 10.59 -8.88
CA GLY A 72 -28.89 11.84 -8.84
C GLY A 72 -28.61 12.77 -7.66
N ASP A 73 -27.80 12.39 -6.67
CA ASP A 73 -27.40 13.26 -5.57
C ASP A 73 -26.12 14.03 -5.93
N GLN A 74 -26.24 15.34 -6.20
CA GLN A 74 -25.09 16.18 -6.57
C GLN A 74 -23.97 16.17 -5.51
N GLY A 75 -24.32 16.03 -4.22
CA GLY A 75 -23.35 16.00 -3.13
C GLY A 75 -22.47 14.76 -3.14
N GLN A 76 -23.04 13.59 -3.41
CA GLN A 76 -22.27 12.34 -3.54
C GLN A 76 -21.46 12.30 -4.82
N LEU A 77 -21.97 12.89 -5.91
CA LEU A 77 -21.24 12.99 -7.18
C LEU A 77 -19.99 13.87 -7.05
N ASP A 78 -20.09 15.01 -6.36
CA ASP A 78 -18.95 15.89 -6.10
C ASP A 78 -17.92 15.25 -5.18
N LYS A 79 -18.36 14.50 -4.17
CA LYS A 79 -17.45 13.71 -3.32
C LYS A 79 -16.73 12.64 -4.11
N ALA A 80 -17.42 11.92 -4.99
CA ALA A 80 -16.81 10.88 -5.83
C ALA A 80 -15.77 11.48 -6.80
N LYS A 81 -16.10 12.61 -7.46
CA LYS A 81 -15.13 13.32 -8.33
C LYS A 81 -13.88 13.75 -7.57
N LYS A 82 -14.05 14.37 -6.39
CA LYS A 82 -12.91 14.76 -5.55
C LYS A 82 -12.10 13.54 -5.11
N ALA A 83 -12.74 12.45 -4.71
CA ALA A 83 -12.05 11.22 -4.32
C ALA A 83 -11.20 10.65 -5.47
N VAL A 84 -11.71 10.65 -6.70
CA VAL A 84 -10.95 10.19 -7.88
C VAL A 84 -9.78 11.12 -8.19
N ILE A 85 -9.98 12.45 -8.13
CA ILE A 85 -8.90 13.43 -8.37
C ILE A 85 -7.79 13.26 -7.33
N TRP A 86 -8.14 13.23 -6.04
CA TRP A 86 -7.18 13.06 -4.95
C TRP A 86 -6.52 11.68 -4.97
N GLY A 87 -7.24 10.63 -5.33
CA GLY A 87 -6.68 9.30 -5.57
C GLY A 87 -5.64 9.31 -6.69
N THR A 88 -5.94 10.00 -7.79
CA THR A 88 -5.04 10.09 -8.95
C THR A 88 -3.78 10.85 -8.60
N VAL A 89 -3.91 11.97 -7.90
CA VAL A 89 -2.75 12.74 -7.39
C VAL A 89 -1.89 11.88 -6.46
N GLY A 90 -2.50 11.08 -5.58
CA GLY A 90 -1.77 10.16 -4.70
C GLY A 90 -0.95 9.12 -5.47
N VAL A 91 -1.49 8.56 -6.55
CA VAL A 91 -0.75 7.64 -7.43
C VAL A 91 0.42 8.35 -8.11
N PHE A 92 0.20 9.55 -8.65
CA PHE A 92 1.27 10.35 -9.27
C PHE A 92 2.42 10.62 -8.29
N VAL A 93 2.10 11.01 -7.05
CA VAL A 93 3.11 11.24 -6.01
C VAL A 93 3.85 9.94 -5.65
N GLY A 94 3.15 8.80 -5.58
CA GLY A 94 3.76 7.50 -5.34
C GLY A 94 4.78 7.11 -6.41
N VAL A 95 4.46 7.37 -7.69
CA VAL A 95 5.38 7.12 -8.80
C VAL A 95 6.60 8.05 -8.75
N LEU A 96 6.41 9.33 -8.39
CA LEU A 96 7.53 10.26 -8.21
C LEU A 96 8.44 9.87 -7.04
N ALA A 97 7.85 9.39 -5.93
CA ALA A 97 8.61 8.88 -4.81
C ALA A 97 9.51 7.70 -5.21
N PHE A 98 9.04 6.81 -6.11
CA PHE A 98 9.84 5.71 -6.62
C PHE A 98 11.13 6.17 -7.32
N SER A 99 11.08 7.30 -8.05
CA SER A 99 12.29 7.89 -8.66
C SER A 99 13.32 8.29 -7.60
N ILE A 100 12.89 8.93 -6.51
CA ILE A 100 13.77 9.34 -5.42
C ILE A 100 14.39 8.12 -4.73
N VAL A 101 13.58 7.09 -4.43
CA VAL A 101 14.07 5.84 -3.82
C VAL A 101 15.09 5.16 -4.74
N SER A 102 14.87 5.15 -6.05
CA SER A 102 15.82 4.59 -7.01
C SER A 102 17.15 5.35 -7.03
N LEU A 103 17.12 6.68 -6.91
CA LEU A 103 18.33 7.51 -6.82
C LEU A 103 19.10 7.24 -5.52
N MET A 104 18.39 7.04 -4.40
CA MET A 104 19.03 6.65 -3.14
C MET A 104 19.72 5.28 -3.28
N ARG A 105 19.05 4.27 -3.85
CA ARG A 105 19.66 2.94 -4.06
C ARG A 105 20.95 3.01 -4.88
N ASN A 106 20.95 3.81 -5.94
CA ASN A 106 22.10 3.97 -6.83
C ASN A 106 23.25 4.78 -6.18
N THR A 107 22.92 5.82 -5.40
CA THR A 107 23.92 6.68 -4.75
C THR A 107 24.60 6.00 -3.56
N PHE A 108 23.86 5.17 -2.81
CA PHE A 108 24.38 4.43 -1.68
C PHE A 108 25.04 3.08 -2.05
N ASN A 109 25.29 2.82 -3.36
CA ASN A 109 25.91 1.60 -3.88
C ASN A 109 25.28 0.32 -3.29
N LEU A 110 23.95 0.25 -3.29
CA LEU A 110 23.19 -0.91 -2.80
C LEU A 110 23.00 -1.97 -3.91
N VAL A 111 23.96 -2.09 -4.83
CA VAL A 111 24.02 -3.07 -5.94
C VAL A 111 25.39 -3.72 -5.96
#